data_AF-A0A4S8NTN5-F1
#
_entry.id   AF-A0A4S8NTN5-F1
#
_cell.length_a   1.000
_cell.length_b   1.000
_cell.length_c   1.000
_cell.angle_alpha   90.00
_cell.angle_beta   90.00
_cell.angle_gamma   90.00
#
_symmetry.space_group_name_H-M   'P 1'
#
loop_
_entity.id
_entity.type
_entity.pdbx_description
1 polymer ?
#
loop_
_entity_poly.entity_id
_entity_poly.type
_entity_poly.pdbx_seq_one_letter_code
_entity_poly.pdbx_strand_id
1 'polypeptide(L)' 'MTDNNDIETWAMVRAQQIVMQQGANLVVAAQRLDHKKTTANTYALRAAIASCLMEALSVPAPEVIAAHQMQPNRTSM' A
#
# COMPACT_ATOMS: atom_id res chain seq x y z
N MET A 1 -4.63 7.59 20.76
CA MET A 1 -3.60 6.52 20.91
C MET A 1 -3.90 5.31 20.01
N THR A 2 -5.02 5.33 19.28
CA THR A 2 -5.44 4.34 18.29
C THR A 2 -4.76 4.55 16.92
N ASP A 3 -4.35 5.78 16.63
CA ASP A 3 -3.94 6.23 15.30
C ASP A 3 -2.62 5.61 14.80
N ASN A 4 -1.66 5.38 15.69
CA ASN A 4 -0.39 4.75 15.32
C ASN A 4 -0.56 3.26 14.98
N ASN A 5 -1.47 2.57 15.67
CA ASN A 5 -1.72 1.14 15.46
C ASN A 5 -2.42 0.89 14.12
N ASP A 6 -3.29 1.81 13.69
CA ASP A 6 -3.99 1.72 12.41
C ASP A 6 -3.04 1.94 11.23
N ILE A 7 -2.13 2.91 11.34
CA ILE A 7 -1.09 3.16 10.32
C ILE A 7 -0.10 2.00 10.24
N GLU A 8 0.34 1.46 11.37
CA GLU A 8 1.23 0.30 11.42
C GLU A 8 0.58 -0.94 10.78
N THR A 9 -0.68 -1.21 11.14
CA THR A 9 -1.45 -2.32 10.56
C THR A 9 -1.61 -2.15 9.05
N TRP A 10 -1.96 -0.95 8.58
CA TRP A 10 -2.05 -0.65 7.16
C TRP A 10 -0.70 -0.86 6.45
N ALA A 11 0.39 -0.36 7.01
CA ALA A 11 1.72 -0.47 6.43
C ALA A 11 2.16 -1.94 6.29
N MET A 12 1.86 -2.75 7.31
CA MET A 12 2.15 -4.19 7.30
C MET A 12 1.36 -4.92 6.20
N VAL A 13 0.05 -4.66 6.09
CA VAL A 13 -0.79 -5.24 5.03
C VAL A 13 -0.28 -4.80 3.66
N ARG A 14 0.06 -3.52 3.51
CA ARG A 14 0.53 -2.97 2.23
C ARG A 14 1.87 -3.57 1.81
N ALA A 15 2.82 -3.71 2.74
CA ALA A 15 4.10 -4.37 2.48
C ALA A 15 3.91 -5.83 2.07
N GLN A 16 3.03 -6.57 2.74
CA GLN A 16 2.71 -7.95 2.38
C GLN A 16 2.17 -8.06 0.93
N GLN A 17 1.24 -7.18 0.53
CA GLN A 17 0.70 -7.17 -0.83
C GLN A 17 1.79 -6.97 -1.89
N ILE A 18 2.72 -6.02 -1.63
CA ILE A 18 3.83 -5.73 -2.55
C ILE A 18 4.74 -6.95 -2.69
N VAL A 19 5.09 -7.60 -1.58
CA VAL A 19 5.92 -8.81 -1.58
C VAL A 19 5.23 -9.95 -2.33
N MET A 20 3.96 -10.21 -2.05
CA MET A 20 3.21 -11.30 -2.69
C MET A 20 3.04 -11.09 -4.19
N GLN A 21 2.90 -9.86 -4.66
CA GLN A 21 2.73 -9.59 -6.09
C GLN A 21 4.08 -9.42 -6.81
N GLN A 22 4.85 -8.43 -6.40
CA GLN A 22 6.06 -8.02 -7.12
C GLN A 22 7.26 -8.91 -6.74
N GLY A 23 7.38 -9.28 -5.47
CA GLY A 23 8.42 -10.19 -4.99
C GLY A 23 8.29 -11.59 -5.59
N ALA A 24 7.08 -12.16 -5.62
CA ALA A 24 6.85 -13.46 -6.24
C ALA A 24 7.20 -13.47 -7.73
N ASN A 25 6.77 -12.45 -8.48
CA ASN A 25 7.11 -12.31 -9.91
C ASN A 25 8.62 -12.21 -10.15
N LEU A 26 9.32 -11.47 -9.28
CA LEU A 26 10.77 -11.34 -9.35
C LEU A 26 11.47 -12.69 -9.12
N VAL A 27 11.06 -13.44 -8.09
CA VAL A 27 11.62 -14.77 -7.78
C VAL A 27 11.42 -15.74 -8.95
N VAL A 28 10.21 -15.80 -9.52
CA VAL A 28 9.93 -16.69 -10.66
C VAL A 28 10.77 -16.31 -11.89
N ALA A 29 10.95 -15.02 -12.17
CA ALA A 29 11.79 -14.58 -13.28
C ALA A 29 13.27 -14.93 -13.06
N ALA A 30 13.77 -14.74 -11.84
CA ALA A 30 15.16 -15.06 -11.48
C ALA A 30 15.44 -16.57 -11.57
N GLN A 31 14.52 -17.41 -11.08
CA GLN A 31 14.64 -18.87 -11.18
C GLN A 31 14.71 -19.37 -12.63
N ARG A 32 14.05 -18.66 -13.56
CA ARG A 32 14.06 -18.98 -14.99
C ARG A 32 15.25 -18.39 -15.74
N LEU A 33 16.15 -17.67 -15.05
CA LEU A 33 17.27 -16.94 -15.64
C LEU A 33 16.80 -15.94 -16.72
N ASP A 34 15.56 -15.46 -16.63
CA ASP A 34 15.01 -14.47 -17.55
C ASP A 34 15.47 -13.07 -17.11
N HIS A 35 16.64 -12.66 -17.57
CA HIS A 35 17.25 -11.38 -17.19
C HIS A 35 16.39 -10.16 -17.54
N LYS A 36 15.64 -10.23 -18.65
CA LYS A 36 14.75 -9.16 -19.08
C LYS A 36 13.59 -9.00 -18.10
N LYS A 37 12.92 -10.10 -17.75
CA LYS A 37 11.83 -10.07 -16.76
C LYS A 37 12.33 -9.78 -15.36
N THR A 38 13.51 -10.28 -14.99
CA THR A 38 14.13 -9.98 -13.68
C THR A 38 14.34 -8.49 -13.53
N THR A 39 14.92 -7.83 -14.54
CA THR A 39 15.10 -6.38 -14.55
C THR A 39 13.75 -5.64 -14.48
N ALA A 40 12.78 -6.01 -15.33
CA ALA A 40 11.45 -5.40 -15.34
C ALA A 40 10.73 -5.53 -13.97
N ASN A 41 10.73 -6.72 -13.38
CA ASN A 41 10.10 -6.99 -12.09
C ASN A 41 10.83 -6.27 -10.94
N THR A 42 12.14 -6.07 -11.05
CA THR A 42 12.89 -5.26 -10.08
C THR A 42 12.44 -3.80 -10.10
N TYR A 43 12.25 -3.21 -11.29
CA TYR A 43 11.72 -1.86 -11.41
C TYR A 43 10.27 -1.75 -10.94
N ALA A 44 9.43 -2.75 -11.26
CA ALA A 44 8.05 -2.81 -10.77
C ALA A 44 7.98 -2.86 -9.23
N LEU A 45 8.84 -3.66 -8.60
CA LEU A 45 8.96 -3.71 -7.14
C LEU A 45 9.38 -2.36 -6.54
N ARG A 46 10.40 -1.71 -7.11
CA ARG A 46 10.85 -0.38 -6.66
C ARG A 46 9.74 0.66 -6.80
N ALA A 47 9.01 0.66 -7.92
CA ALA A 47 7.89 1.57 -8.13
C ALA A 47 6.77 1.34 -7.12
N ALA A 48 6.40 0.09 -6.85
CA ALA A 48 5.36 -0.24 -5.87
C ALA A 48 5.75 0.22 -4.44
N ILE A 49 7.01 0.07 -4.04
CA ILE A 49 7.50 0.57 -2.76
C ILE A 49 7.44 2.10 -2.71
N ALA A 50 7.89 2.79 -3.77
CA ALA A 50 7.83 4.24 -3.83
C ALA A 50 6.38 4.76 -3.74
N SER A 51 5.45 4.14 -4.47
CA SER A 51 4.02 4.45 -4.36
C SER A 51 3.48 4.24 -2.95
N CYS A 52 3.81 3.11 -2.30
CA CYS A 52 3.40 2.85 -0.92
C CYS A 52 3.89 3.93 0.06
N LEU A 53 5.13 4.41 -0.11
CA LEU A 53 5.67 5.47 0.73
C LEU A 53 4.98 6.81 0.47
N MET A 54 4.68 7.13 -0.80
CA MET A 54 3.90 8.34 -1.13
C MET A 54 2.45 8.26 -0.62
N GLU A 55 1.82 7.09 -0.69
CA GLU A 55 0.51 6.84 -0.10
C GLU A 55 0.56 7.09 1.41
N ALA A 56 1.55 6.56 2.11
CA ALA A 56 1.74 6.76 3.54
C ALA A 56 1.91 8.25 3.92
N LEU A 57 2.67 9.00 3.11
CA LEU A 57 2.86 10.44 3.30
C LEU A 57 1.63 11.28 2.97
N SER A 58 0.73 10.75 2.14
CA SER A 58 -0.49 11.44 1.71
C SER A 58 -1.69 11.17 2.62
N VAL A 59 -1.57 10.24 3.58
CA VAL A 59 -2.61 10.02 4.60
C VAL A 59 -2.71 11.28 5.46
N PRO A 60 -3.83 12.03 5.40
CA PRO A 60 -4.02 13.17 6.27
C PRO A 60 -4.07 12.68 7.73
N ALA A 61 -3.48 13.45 8.64
CA ALA A 61 -3.69 13.25 10.08
C ALA A 61 -5.21 13.14 10.40
N PRO A 62 -5.61 12.44 11.49
CA PRO A 62 -6.88 11.72 11.65
C PRO A 62 -8.20 12.51 11.49
N GLU A 63 -8.17 13.83 11.32
CA GLU A 63 -9.38 14.65 11.17
C GLU A 63 -10.20 14.29 9.91
N VAL A 64 -9.56 13.82 8.84
CA VAL A 64 -10.25 13.55 7.57
C VAL A 64 -11.01 12.21 7.59
N ILE A 65 -10.58 11.23 8.38
CA ILE A 65 -11.29 9.94 8.51
C ILE A 65 -12.49 10.08 9.46
N ALA A 66 -12.37 10.87 10.54
CA ALA A 66 -13.49 11.20 11.42
C ALA A 66 -14.58 12.03 10.71
N ALA A 67 -14.19 12.94 9.81
CA ALA A 67 -15.13 13.74 9.02
C ALA A 67 -15.95 12.91 8.01
N HIS A 68 -15.44 11.77 7.53
CA HIS A 68 -16.17 10.90 6.60
C HIS A 68 -17.21 9.99 7.29
N GLN A 69 -17.13 9.83 8.62
CA GLN A 69 -18.13 9.10 9.42
C GLN A 69 -19.22 10.02 9.99
N MET A 70 -19.04 11.35 9.93
CA MET A 70 -20.02 12.34 10.37
C MET A 70 -20.77 12.93 9.17
N GLN A 71 -21.40 12.09 8.34
CA GLN A 71 -22.54 12.55 7.53
C GLN A 71 -23.82 12.25 8.32
N PRO A 72 -24.43 13.26 8.99
CA PRO A 72 -25.71 13.06 9.65
C PRO A 72 -26.77 12.79 8.58
N ASN A 73 -27.44 11.66 8.80
CA ASN A 73 -28.66 11.21 8.16
C ASN A 73 -29.58 12.39 7.79
N ARG A 74 -29.96 12.45 6.51
CA ARG A 74 -30.90 13.43 5.98
C ARG A 74 -32.22 13.38 6.76
N THR A 75 -32.64 14.56 7.20
CA THR A 75 -34.00 15.10 7.23
C THR A 75 -35.17 14.10 7.17
N SER A 76 -36.02 14.09 8.22
CA SER A 76 -37.49 14.09 8.07
C SER A 76 -38.18 14.35 9.42
N MET A 77 -38.64 15.59 9.62
CA MET A 77 -39.95 15.91 10.18
C MET A 77 -40.71 16.71 9.13
#